data_AF-A0A3N5U0I2-F1
#
_entry.id   AF-A0A3N5U0I2-F1
#
_cell.length_a   1.000
_cell.length_b   1.000
_cell.length_c   1.000
_cell.angle_alpha   90.00
_cell.angle_beta   90.00
_cell.angle_gamma   90.00
#
_symmetry.space_group_name_H-M   'P 1'
#
loop_
_entity.id
_entity.type
_entity.pdbx_description
1 polymer ?
#
loop_
_entity_poly.entity_id
_entity_poly.type
_entity_poly.pdbx_seq_one_letter_code
_entity_poly.pdbx_strand_id
1 'polypeptide(L)'
;MQKLEKLLERVIRRVNINLRGQDFDVGPFLSPCVPLRKLSRFYAFYGVTGRHPLHFHFSASNLAGSYFLGKCRVDGSVLYKSDIRGDELRAKGDDFHFRGIRMTLDQDEIISISDSLLVKTLVHNRSHDPENPEIFLVKNSAACPFANIHGSPLEGSFLGAFATVDLTTLHGCIVGPFAYVQAGELWHDRVEPGQIWVNQEGAFDFRYRFPAETLAEYIRVEPGRPPAGRFMEFLNARKEDFHRVFDVVHLAPIRSVPKTASLSRYAVIKPKTRIGANVLVSQRAFIENSSIGKGSNAQENCFIINSHLEGNDVTAHGAKLIHTRLAEKVFVGFNSFIHGLPDAPLVVGPGSIIMPHTIIDLKEPVSIPPNHLVWGFVSTPEDLRDHSIPLATLADSTRMTTVGTMEFTGSGARFVAAFQNRIDHILESNGAYFDGRKKRGHAQKGQNIAYNIIQPYPIGAQKGIYPTIDIQP
;
A
#
# COMPACT_ATOMS: atom_id res chain seq x y z
N MET A 1 -7.74 -21.03 22.82
CA MET A 1 -7.06 -19.73 22.60
C MET A 1 -5.62 -19.77 23.07
N GLN A 2 -5.25 -20.63 24.03
CA GLN A 2 -3.87 -20.80 24.50
C GLN A 2 -2.81 -20.88 23.38
N LYS A 3 -3.06 -21.61 22.28
CA LYS A 3 -2.09 -21.68 21.17
C LYS A 3 -1.93 -20.37 20.41
N LEU A 4 -3.00 -19.59 20.26
CA LEU A 4 -2.97 -18.28 19.62
C LEU A 4 -2.22 -17.25 20.47
N GLU A 5 -2.41 -17.26 21.79
CA GLU A 5 -1.66 -16.43 22.73
C GLU A 5 -0.16 -16.75 22.68
N LYS A 6 0.20 -18.03 22.77
CA LYS A 6 1.59 -18.49 22.63
C LYS A 6 2.20 -18.13 21.28
N LEU A 7 1.43 -18.22 20.20
CA LEU A 7 1.87 -17.82 18.87
C LEU A 7 2.22 -16.33 18.82
N LEU A 8 1.31 -15.48 19.32
CA LEU A 8 1.51 -14.03 19.36
C LEU A 8 2.74 -13.66 20.19
N GLU A 9 2.87 -14.21 21.39
CA GLU A 9 4.05 -14.00 22.25
C GLU A 9 5.34 -14.45 21.58
N ARG A 10 5.34 -15.62 20.94
CA ARG A 10 6.52 -16.16 20.24
C ARG A 10 6.95 -15.25 19.10
N VAL A 11 6.02 -14.77 18.29
CA VAL A 11 6.32 -13.83 17.19
C VAL A 11 6.91 -12.54 17.73
N ILE A 12 6.26 -11.90 18.72
CA ILE A 12 6.76 -10.67 19.34
C ILE A 12 8.20 -10.86 19.87
N ARG A 13 8.47 -11.97 20.59
CA ARG A 13 9.81 -12.28 21.09
C ARG A 13 10.83 -12.42 19.96
N ARG A 14 10.48 -13.09 18.85
CA ARG A 14 11.38 -13.24 17.71
C ARG A 14 11.71 -11.91 17.06
N VAL A 15 10.72 -11.04 16.87
CA VAL A 15 10.97 -9.70 16.32
C VAL A 15 11.88 -8.91 17.26
N ASN A 16 11.59 -8.89 18.57
CA ASN A 16 12.44 -8.21 19.56
C ASN A 16 13.88 -8.73 19.60
N ILE A 17 14.10 -10.04 19.44
CA ILE A 17 15.46 -10.60 19.36
C ILE A 17 16.20 -10.05 18.14
N ASN A 18 15.53 -9.91 17.00
CA ASN A 18 16.16 -9.34 15.80
C ASN A 18 16.48 -7.85 15.97
N LEU A 19 15.62 -7.12 16.71
CA LEU A 19 15.78 -5.69 17.00
C LEU A 19 16.57 -5.38 18.28
N ARG A 20 17.18 -6.39 18.92
CA ARG A 20 17.86 -6.26 20.22
C ARG A 20 18.96 -5.20 20.27
N GLY A 21 19.58 -4.86 19.13
CA GLY A 21 20.63 -3.85 19.04
C GLY A 21 20.12 -2.40 19.01
N GLN A 22 18.80 -2.20 18.99
CA GLN A 22 18.17 -0.88 18.84
C GLN A 22 17.27 -0.51 20.04
N ASP A 23 17.35 -1.26 21.15
CA ASP A 23 16.55 -1.03 22.37
C ASP A 23 15.04 -0.81 22.11
N PHE A 24 14.49 -1.59 21.18
CA PHE A 24 13.10 -1.45 20.74
C PHE A 24 12.27 -2.69 21.06
N ASP A 25 11.17 -2.48 21.79
CA ASP A 25 10.16 -3.51 22.06
C ASP A 25 8.92 -3.28 21.18
N VAL A 26 8.64 -4.23 20.29
CA VAL A 26 7.47 -4.17 19.39
C VAL A 26 6.15 -4.46 20.11
N GLY A 27 6.19 -5.15 21.26
CA GLY A 27 5.02 -5.63 21.99
C GLY A 27 4.01 -4.54 22.34
N PRO A 28 4.44 -3.42 22.95
CA PRO A 28 3.56 -2.30 23.28
C PRO A 28 2.89 -1.63 22.08
N PHE A 29 3.49 -1.67 20.89
CA PHE A 29 2.91 -1.05 19.68
C PHE A 29 1.87 -1.95 19.00
N LEU A 30 2.07 -3.27 19.07
CA LEU A 30 1.23 -4.24 18.34
C LEU A 30 0.08 -4.77 19.18
N SER A 31 0.31 -5.05 20.47
CA SER A 31 -0.69 -5.67 21.35
C SER A 31 -2.02 -4.90 21.40
N PRO A 32 -2.04 -3.55 21.48
CA PRO A 32 -3.29 -2.78 21.45
C PRO A 32 -4.04 -2.86 20.12
N CYS A 33 -3.33 -3.17 19.03
CA CYS A 33 -3.89 -3.24 17.68
C CYS A 33 -4.52 -4.60 17.37
N VAL A 34 -4.24 -5.62 18.18
CA VAL A 34 -4.68 -7.00 17.97
C VAL A 34 -5.82 -7.35 18.95
N PRO A 35 -7.08 -7.43 18.49
CA PRO A 35 -8.19 -7.80 19.35
C PRO A 35 -8.22 -9.33 19.53
N LEU A 36 -7.35 -9.87 20.39
CA LEU A 36 -7.13 -11.32 20.59
C LEU A 36 -8.42 -12.14 20.65
N ARG A 37 -9.40 -11.70 21.45
CA ARG A 37 -10.70 -12.41 21.59
C ARG A 37 -11.52 -12.45 20.30
N LYS A 38 -11.34 -11.46 19.41
CA LYS A 38 -12.04 -11.37 18.12
C LYS A 38 -11.32 -12.13 17.01
N LEU A 39 -10.04 -12.46 17.13
CA LEU A 39 -9.29 -13.18 16.09
C LEU A 39 -9.90 -14.54 15.72
N SER A 40 -10.62 -15.18 16.65
CA SER A 40 -11.34 -16.43 16.39
C SER A 40 -12.70 -16.27 15.70
N ARG A 41 -13.15 -15.03 15.45
CA ARG A 41 -14.48 -14.71 14.92
C ARG A 41 -14.48 -14.33 13.44
N PHE A 42 -13.31 -14.27 12.82
CA PHE A 42 -13.17 -13.84 11.43
C PHE A 42 -12.75 -15.01 10.55
N TYR A 43 -13.37 -15.06 9.37
CA TYR A 43 -12.89 -15.85 8.25
C TYR A 43 -11.66 -15.24 7.60
N ALA A 44 -10.97 -16.04 6.80
CA ALA A 44 -9.97 -15.59 5.85
C ALA A 44 -10.45 -15.93 4.43
N PHE A 45 -9.82 -15.33 3.44
CA PHE A 45 -10.28 -15.42 2.06
C PHE A 45 -9.10 -15.64 1.11
N TYR A 46 -9.23 -16.57 0.17
CA TYR A 46 -8.24 -16.75 -0.90
C TYR A 46 -8.88 -16.61 -2.28
N GLY A 47 -8.22 -15.88 -3.16
CA GLY A 47 -8.66 -15.59 -4.50
C GLY A 47 -8.29 -16.71 -5.48
N VAL A 48 -9.26 -17.19 -6.23
CA VAL A 48 -9.14 -18.16 -7.32
C VAL A 48 -9.40 -17.45 -8.65
N THR A 49 -8.56 -17.72 -9.63
CA THR A 49 -8.63 -17.12 -10.97
C THR A 49 -7.99 -18.05 -12.00
N GLY A 50 -8.51 -18.07 -13.23
CA GLY A 50 -7.93 -18.86 -14.33
C GLY A 50 -6.70 -18.21 -14.98
N ARG A 51 -6.14 -17.15 -14.39
CA ARG A 51 -5.03 -16.37 -14.99
C ARG A 51 -3.71 -16.44 -14.23
N HIS A 52 -3.73 -16.79 -12.95
CA HIS A 52 -2.54 -16.86 -12.12
C HIS A 52 -2.47 -18.25 -11.49
N PRO A 53 -1.32 -18.96 -11.56
CA PRO A 53 -1.19 -20.24 -10.90
C PRO A 53 -1.34 -20.05 -9.38
N LEU A 54 -2.21 -20.86 -8.79
CA LEU A 54 -2.61 -20.74 -7.40
C LEU A 54 -1.75 -21.65 -6.53
N HIS A 55 -1.17 -21.12 -5.47
CA HIS A 55 -0.51 -21.94 -4.45
C HIS A 55 -0.62 -21.27 -3.08
N PHE A 56 -1.35 -21.89 -2.17
CA PHE A 56 -1.49 -21.41 -0.79
C PHE A 56 -1.08 -22.49 0.20
N HIS A 57 -0.10 -22.19 1.03
CA HIS A 57 0.29 -23.04 2.14
C HIS A 57 0.16 -22.28 3.46
N PHE A 58 -0.72 -22.73 4.35
CA PHE A 58 -0.94 -22.13 5.65
C PHE A 58 -0.63 -23.14 6.73
N SER A 59 0.24 -22.81 7.68
CA SER A 59 0.64 -23.70 8.77
C SER A 59 0.82 -22.94 10.06
N ALA A 60 0.31 -23.51 11.17
CA ALA A 60 0.47 -22.97 12.52
C ALA A 60 0.19 -21.46 12.68
N SER A 61 -0.78 -20.94 11.91
CA SER A 61 -0.99 -19.49 11.75
C SER A 61 -2.41 -19.04 12.09
N ASN A 62 -2.59 -17.74 12.32
CA ASN A 62 -3.89 -17.07 12.37
C ASN A 62 -4.03 -16.12 11.19
N LEU A 63 -5.14 -16.21 10.45
CA LEU A 63 -5.37 -15.45 9.20
C LEU A 63 -6.61 -14.52 9.31
N ALA A 64 -6.99 -14.14 10.52
CA ALA A 64 -8.28 -13.54 10.83
C ALA A 64 -8.60 -12.29 9.98
N GLY A 65 -9.59 -12.39 9.09
CA GLY A 65 -10.08 -11.30 8.25
C GLY A 65 -9.17 -10.94 7.07
N SER A 66 -8.17 -11.77 6.79
CA SER A 66 -7.13 -11.50 5.79
C SER A 66 -7.48 -12.09 4.42
N TYR A 67 -6.93 -11.47 3.37
CA TYR A 67 -7.17 -11.82 1.97
C TYR A 67 -5.86 -12.25 1.31
N PHE A 68 -5.92 -13.30 0.49
CA PHE A 68 -4.77 -13.87 -0.21
C PHE A 68 -5.07 -13.96 -1.69
N LEU A 69 -4.10 -13.62 -2.54
CA LEU A 69 -4.18 -13.76 -4.00
C LEU A 69 -2.82 -14.18 -4.56
N GLY A 70 -2.80 -15.04 -5.57
CA GLY A 70 -1.56 -15.51 -6.21
C GLY A 70 -0.92 -16.68 -5.47
N LYS A 71 0.39 -16.57 -5.17
CA LYS A 71 1.17 -17.60 -4.48
C LYS A 71 1.66 -17.10 -3.14
N CYS A 72 1.28 -17.80 -2.06
CA CYS A 72 1.67 -17.40 -0.72
C CYS A 72 1.83 -18.59 0.24
N ARG A 73 2.89 -18.56 1.03
CA ARG A 73 3.12 -19.42 2.18
C ARG A 73 3.09 -18.60 3.45
N VAL A 74 2.33 -19.04 4.45
CA VAL A 74 2.25 -18.42 5.78
C VAL A 74 2.51 -19.48 6.84
N ASP A 75 3.63 -19.37 7.53
CA ASP A 75 4.02 -20.29 8.60
C ASP A 75 4.19 -19.56 9.94
N GLY A 76 3.60 -20.12 11.00
CA GLY A 76 3.85 -19.63 12.36
C GLY A 76 3.58 -18.14 12.58
N SER A 77 2.62 -17.56 11.87
CA SER A 77 2.41 -16.11 11.78
C SER A 77 0.98 -15.69 12.15
N VAL A 78 0.79 -14.41 12.45
CA VAL A 78 -0.52 -13.81 12.72
C VAL A 78 -0.78 -12.69 11.74
N LEU A 79 -1.77 -12.87 10.87
CA LEU A 79 -2.21 -11.89 9.88
C LEU A 79 -3.65 -11.48 10.22
N TYR A 80 -3.82 -10.25 10.72
CA TYR A 80 -5.12 -9.73 11.11
C TYR A 80 -5.60 -8.65 10.13
N LYS A 81 -6.63 -8.95 9.35
CA LYS A 81 -7.23 -8.04 8.34
C LYS A 81 -6.25 -7.51 7.30
N SER A 82 -5.19 -8.26 7.02
CA SER A 82 -4.15 -7.92 6.07
C SER A 82 -4.52 -8.40 4.65
N ASP A 83 -3.95 -7.75 3.65
CA ASP A 83 -4.16 -8.09 2.24
C ASP A 83 -2.81 -8.53 1.66
N ILE A 84 -2.70 -9.79 1.27
CA ILE A 84 -1.50 -10.39 0.70
C ILE A 84 -1.75 -10.66 -0.78
N ARG A 85 -1.07 -9.91 -1.64
CA ARG A 85 -1.34 -9.85 -3.06
C ARG A 85 -0.13 -10.25 -3.87
N GLY A 86 -0.20 -11.43 -4.46
CA GLY A 86 0.81 -12.01 -5.33
C GLY A 86 0.43 -12.02 -6.82
N ASP A 87 -0.41 -11.08 -7.27
CA ASP A 87 -0.77 -10.96 -8.69
C ASP A 87 0.31 -10.30 -9.55
N GLU A 88 1.33 -9.71 -8.93
CA GLU A 88 2.50 -9.11 -9.57
C GLU A 88 3.79 -9.96 -9.44
N LEU A 89 3.69 -11.15 -8.84
CA LEU A 89 4.80 -12.10 -8.71
C LEU A 89 5.28 -12.58 -10.08
N ARG A 90 6.60 -12.75 -10.23
CA ARG A 90 7.19 -13.28 -11.46
C ARG A 90 6.87 -14.75 -11.66
N ALA A 91 6.79 -15.14 -12.93
CA ALA A 91 6.66 -16.52 -13.33
C ALA A 91 8.04 -17.17 -13.57
N LYS A 92 8.08 -18.50 -13.49
CA LYS A 92 9.22 -19.29 -13.92
C LYS A 92 9.60 -18.94 -15.36
N GLY A 93 10.89 -18.73 -15.59
CA GLY A 93 11.44 -18.35 -16.88
C GLY A 93 11.38 -16.86 -17.18
N ASP A 94 10.76 -16.04 -16.32
CA ASP A 94 10.87 -14.59 -16.43
C ASP A 94 12.33 -14.15 -16.25
N ASP A 95 12.73 -13.15 -17.02
CA ASP A 95 14.05 -12.54 -16.90
C ASP A 95 14.14 -11.64 -15.66
N PHE A 96 15.24 -11.76 -14.95
CA PHE A 96 15.66 -10.86 -13.89
C PHE A 96 17.01 -10.22 -14.24
N HIS A 97 17.09 -8.91 -14.05
CA HIS A 97 18.28 -8.13 -14.37
C HIS A 97 18.76 -7.39 -13.13
N PHE A 98 20.01 -7.58 -12.75
CA PHE A 98 20.65 -6.85 -11.66
C PHE A 98 22.10 -6.49 -12.04
N ARG A 99 22.42 -5.18 -12.03
CA ARG A 99 23.77 -4.66 -12.32
C ARG A 99 24.45 -5.27 -13.56
N GLY A 100 23.69 -5.46 -14.64
CA GLY A 100 24.18 -6.02 -15.91
C GLY A 100 24.18 -7.56 -15.98
N ILE A 101 23.89 -8.24 -14.88
CA ILE A 101 23.71 -9.69 -14.83
C ILE A 101 22.26 -9.99 -15.20
N ARG A 102 22.08 -10.87 -16.19
CA ARG A 102 20.76 -11.42 -16.56
C ARG A 102 20.66 -12.84 -16.03
N MET A 103 19.58 -13.10 -15.31
CA MET A 103 19.22 -14.41 -14.78
C MET A 103 17.79 -14.73 -15.22
N THR A 104 17.43 -16.00 -15.21
CA THR A 104 16.06 -16.47 -15.47
C THR A 104 15.58 -17.18 -14.23
N LEU A 105 14.34 -16.91 -13.81
CA LEU A 105 13.80 -17.57 -12.63
C LEU A 105 13.62 -19.08 -12.86
N ASP A 106 14.10 -19.90 -11.93
CA ASP A 106 13.97 -21.36 -12.00
C ASP A 106 12.59 -21.86 -11.56
N GLN A 107 11.90 -21.04 -10.75
CA GLN A 107 10.60 -21.30 -10.16
C GLN A 107 9.73 -20.05 -10.24
N ASP A 108 8.42 -20.25 -10.14
CA ASP A 108 7.53 -19.11 -9.95
C ASP A 108 7.81 -18.46 -8.59
N GLU A 109 7.77 -17.15 -8.55
CA GLU A 109 7.98 -16.39 -7.34
C GLU A 109 6.84 -16.61 -6.33
N ILE A 110 7.16 -16.61 -5.03
CA ILE A 110 6.20 -16.80 -3.95
C ILE A 110 6.38 -15.77 -2.83
N ILE A 111 5.27 -15.31 -2.24
CA ILE A 111 5.29 -14.57 -0.98
C ILE A 111 5.44 -15.56 0.19
N SER A 112 6.54 -15.46 0.93
CA SER A 112 6.81 -16.32 2.10
C SER A 112 6.79 -15.51 3.38
N ILE A 113 5.78 -15.73 4.22
CA ILE A 113 5.59 -15.04 5.50
C ILE A 113 5.82 -16.04 6.64
N SER A 114 6.80 -15.78 7.49
CA SER A 114 7.16 -16.69 8.58
C SER A 114 7.47 -15.98 9.88
N ASP A 115 6.91 -16.47 10.99
CA ASP A 115 7.14 -15.93 12.34
C ASP A 115 6.90 -14.40 12.42
N SER A 116 5.86 -13.92 11.74
CA SER A 116 5.58 -12.49 11.56
C SER A 116 4.17 -12.09 12.07
N LEU A 117 4.01 -10.82 12.44
CA LEU A 117 2.73 -10.24 12.88
C LEU A 117 2.35 -9.05 12.00
N LEU A 118 1.34 -9.24 11.14
CA LEU A 118 0.86 -8.21 10.22
C LEU A 118 -0.55 -7.78 10.61
N VAL A 119 -0.74 -6.51 10.91
CA VAL A 119 -2.01 -5.95 11.38
C VAL A 119 -2.52 -4.96 10.34
N LYS A 120 -3.60 -5.28 9.64
CA LYS A 120 -4.20 -4.45 8.57
C LYS A 120 -3.14 -3.97 7.58
N THR A 121 -2.20 -4.84 7.25
CA THR A 121 -1.04 -4.53 6.42
C THR A 121 -1.33 -4.95 4.98
N LEU A 122 -0.86 -4.16 4.01
CA LEU A 122 -0.82 -4.58 2.62
C LEU A 122 0.56 -5.16 2.31
N VAL A 123 0.60 -6.36 1.72
CA VAL A 123 1.79 -6.92 1.06
C VAL A 123 1.48 -7.04 -0.43
N HIS A 124 2.23 -6.35 -1.27
CA HIS A 124 1.97 -6.29 -2.70
C HIS A 124 3.28 -6.16 -3.51
N ASN A 125 3.15 -6.25 -4.83
CA ASN A 125 4.25 -6.26 -5.80
C ASN A 125 5.08 -7.56 -5.73
N ARG A 126 6.39 -7.48 -5.97
CA ARG A 126 7.32 -8.62 -6.12
C ARG A 126 8.68 -8.31 -5.49
N SER A 127 9.46 -9.34 -5.22
CA SER A 127 10.78 -9.23 -4.61
C SER A 127 11.70 -8.36 -5.46
N HIS A 128 12.26 -7.33 -4.85
CA HIS A 128 13.34 -6.52 -5.43
C HIS A 128 14.71 -6.86 -4.81
N ASP A 129 14.75 -7.90 -3.96
CA ASP A 129 16.00 -8.46 -3.45
C ASP A 129 16.65 -9.33 -4.55
N PRO A 130 17.85 -8.95 -5.04
CA PRO A 130 18.56 -9.74 -6.03
C PRO A 130 19.10 -11.06 -5.48
N GLU A 131 19.24 -11.22 -4.17
CA GLU A 131 19.71 -12.45 -3.54
C GLU A 131 18.61 -13.52 -3.48
N ASN A 132 17.34 -13.11 -3.49
CA ASN A 132 16.18 -14.01 -3.42
C ASN A 132 15.09 -13.61 -4.44
N PRO A 133 15.35 -13.72 -5.76
CA PRO A 133 14.42 -13.25 -6.78
C PRO A 133 13.13 -14.09 -6.85
N GLU A 134 13.17 -15.38 -6.49
CA GLU A 134 11.98 -16.24 -6.42
C GLU A 134 11.21 -16.16 -5.09
N ILE A 135 11.71 -15.43 -4.07
CA ILE A 135 11.07 -15.37 -2.75
C ILE A 135 10.89 -13.93 -2.30
N PHE A 136 9.64 -13.48 -2.26
CA PHE A 136 9.26 -12.28 -1.52
C PHE A 136 9.16 -12.64 -0.03
N LEU A 137 10.23 -12.39 0.73
CA LEU A 137 10.34 -12.81 2.13
C LEU A 137 9.77 -11.77 3.10
N VAL A 138 8.95 -12.20 4.07
CA VAL A 138 8.56 -11.42 5.26
C VAL A 138 8.74 -12.30 6.51
N LYS A 139 9.89 -12.20 7.16
CA LYS A 139 10.32 -13.11 8.22
C LYS A 139 10.66 -12.40 9.52
N ASN A 140 10.26 -12.97 10.66
CA ASN A 140 10.53 -12.41 11.99
C ASN A 140 10.19 -10.91 12.09
N SER A 141 9.14 -10.47 11.40
CA SER A 141 8.86 -9.05 11.21
C SER A 141 7.47 -8.69 11.69
N ALA A 142 7.26 -7.42 12.00
CA ALA A 142 5.97 -6.95 12.45
C ALA A 142 5.57 -5.62 11.80
N ALA A 143 4.28 -5.49 11.51
CA ALA A 143 3.73 -4.29 10.87
C ALA A 143 2.45 -3.85 11.58
N CYS A 144 2.43 -2.58 11.96
CA CYS A 144 1.29 -1.90 12.55
C CYS A 144 0.18 -1.61 11.51
N PRO A 145 -1.02 -1.21 11.97
CA PRO A 145 -2.15 -0.87 11.12
C PRO A 145 -1.81 0.00 9.92
N PHE A 146 -2.28 -0.43 8.73
CA PHE A 146 -2.21 0.32 7.47
C PHE A 146 -0.79 0.57 6.95
N ALA A 147 0.18 -0.20 7.43
CA ALA A 147 1.50 -0.24 6.81
C ALA A 147 1.44 -0.92 5.44
N ASN A 148 2.33 -0.50 4.55
CA ASN A 148 2.50 -1.05 3.21
C ASN A 148 3.88 -1.69 3.06
N ILE A 149 3.91 -2.97 2.71
CA ILE A 149 5.08 -3.72 2.30
C ILE A 149 4.95 -3.91 0.79
N HIS A 150 5.59 -3.03 0.03
CA HIS A 150 5.41 -2.96 -1.42
C HIS A 150 6.73 -3.25 -2.13
N GLY A 151 6.87 -4.45 -2.67
CA GLY A 151 8.09 -4.84 -3.41
C GLY A 151 9.34 -4.98 -2.52
N SER A 152 9.13 -5.17 -1.22
CA SER A 152 10.12 -4.96 -0.18
C SER A 152 10.22 -6.20 0.69
N PRO A 153 11.26 -7.03 0.55
CA PRO A 153 11.50 -8.11 1.49
C PRO A 153 11.89 -7.59 2.87
N LEU A 154 11.45 -8.27 3.92
CA LEU A 154 11.69 -7.92 5.32
C LEU A 154 12.22 -9.12 6.09
N GLU A 155 13.30 -8.92 6.81
CA GLU A 155 13.76 -9.82 7.86
C GLU A 155 13.99 -9.04 9.17
N GLY A 156 13.42 -9.54 10.27
CA GLY A 156 13.71 -9.00 11.59
C GLY A 156 13.27 -7.56 11.83
N SER A 157 12.34 -7.02 11.04
CA SER A 157 12.07 -5.58 10.97
C SER A 157 10.70 -5.18 11.54
N PHE A 158 10.55 -3.92 11.93
CA PHE A 158 9.30 -3.33 12.43
C PHE A 158 8.83 -2.16 11.58
N LEU A 159 7.55 -2.15 11.20
CA LEU A 159 6.89 -1.07 10.46
C LEU A 159 5.81 -0.42 11.33
N GLY A 160 5.93 0.88 11.54
CA GLY A 160 4.96 1.71 12.27
C GLY A 160 3.62 1.85 11.53
N ALA A 161 2.63 2.42 12.23
CA ALA A 161 1.31 2.62 11.63
C ALA A 161 1.42 3.55 10.41
N PHE A 162 0.76 3.19 9.30
CA PHE A 162 0.87 3.87 8.01
C PHE A 162 2.29 4.01 7.44
N ALA A 163 3.28 3.27 7.95
CA ALA A 163 4.60 3.22 7.32
C ALA A 163 4.51 2.55 5.94
N THR A 164 5.33 3.01 5.00
CA THR A 164 5.43 2.41 3.67
C THR A 164 6.88 2.11 3.36
N VAL A 165 7.16 0.86 3.02
CA VAL A 165 8.46 0.40 2.55
C VAL A 165 8.28 -0.04 1.11
N ASP A 166 8.95 0.64 0.21
CA ASP A 166 8.73 0.53 -1.23
C ASP A 166 10.04 0.19 -1.95
N LEU A 167 10.06 -0.92 -2.67
CA LEU A 167 11.23 -1.41 -3.42
C LEU A 167 12.52 -1.42 -2.58
N THR A 168 12.42 -1.77 -1.30
CA THR A 168 13.53 -1.69 -0.33
C THR A 168 13.59 -2.94 0.52
N THR A 169 14.73 -3.64 0.48
CA THR A 169 15.00 -4.77 1.37
C THR A 169 15.37 -4.27 2.76
N LEU A 170 14.75 -4.81 3.81
CA LEU A 170 15.01 -4.42 5.20
C LEU A 170 15.54 -5.59 6.04
N HIS A 171 16.68 -5.37 6.70
CA HIS A 171 17.28 -6.33 7.62
C HIS A 171 17.45 -5.72 9.01
N GLY A 172 16.62 -6.15 9.95
CA GLY A 172 16.67 -5.70 11.33
C GLY A 172 16.40 -4.20 11.48
N CYS A 173 15.49 -3.61 10.70
CA CYS A 173 15.23 -2.17 10.68
C CYS A 173 13.98 -1.76 11.46
N ILE A 174 13.92 -0.50 11.86
CA ILE A 174 12.72 0.13 12.44
C ILE A 174 12.27 1.27 11.51
N VAL A 175 11.06 1.17 10.98
CA VAL A 175 10.44 2.24 10.17
C VAL A 175 9.32 2.89 10.98
N GLY A 176 9.49 4.17 11.31
CA GLY A 176 8.57 4.92 12.15
C GLY A 176 7.18 5.09 11.56
N PRO A 177 6.17 5.45 12.39
CA PRO A 177 4.82 5.74 11.91
C PRO A 177 4.82 6.79 10.80
N PHE A 178 4.04 6.55 9.75
CA PHE A 178 3.89 7.41 8.59
C PHE A 178 5.21 7.79 7.89
N ALA A 179 6.27 6.98 8.06
CA ALA A 179 7.47 7.12 7.26
C ALA A 179 7.30 6.40 5.91
N TYR A 180 7.83 6.99 4.84
CA TYR A 180 7.97 6.38 3.52
C TYR A 180 9.44 6.17 3.22
N VAL A 181 9.83 4.97 2.84
CA VAL A 181 11.21 4.67 2.44
C VAL A 181 11.25 3.90 1.12
N GLN A 182 12.07 4.43 0.21
CA GLN A 182 12.50 3.78 -1.02
C GLN A 182 14.01 4.00 -1.16
N ALA A 183 14.82 3.07 -0.65
CA ALA A 183 16.28 3.23 -0.54
C ALA A 183 17.07 2.01 -1.07
N GLY A 184 16.39 1.04 -1.68
CA GLY A 184 17.01 -0.19 -2.21
C GLY A 184 17.27 -1.22 -1.13
N GLU A 185 18.10 -0.91 -0.14
CA GLU A 185 18.44 -1.84 0.95
C GLU A 185 18.85 -1.08 2.22
N LEU A 186 18.41 -1.57 3.39
CA LEU A 186 18.77 -1.02 4.70
C LEU A 186 19.09 -2.12 5.72
N TRP A 187 20.07 -1.86 6.58
CA TRP A 187 20.59 -2.81 7.56
C TRP A 187 20.71 -2.16 8.93
N HIS A 188 19.99 -2.70 9.92
CA HIS A 188 20.04 -2.24 11.31
C HIS A 188 19.78 -0.74 11.49
N ASP A 189 19.07 -0.14 10.53
CA ASP A 189 18.74 1.28 10.51
C ASP A 189 17.39 1.59 11.14
N ARG A 190 17.26 2.85 11.56
CA ARG A 190 16.01 3.45 12.01
C ARG A 190 15.62 4.61 11.12
N VAL A 191 14.43 4.51 10.52
CA VAL A 191 13.78 5.60 9.80
C VAL A 191 12.80 6.28 10.75
N GLU A 192 12.97 7.58 10.92
CA GLU A 192 12.21 8.35 11.90
C GLU A 192 10.73 8.53 11.49
N PRO A 193 9.81 8.73 12.44
CA PRO A 193 8.40 8.99 12.14
C PRO A 193 8.23 10.20 11.21
N GLY A 194 7.34 10.07 10.22
CA GLY A 194 7.07 11.12 9.23
C GLY A 194 8.22 11.43 8.27
N GLN A 195 9.24 10.59 8.19
CA GLN A 195 10.29 10.77 7.19
C GLN A 195 9.84 10.22 5.83
N ILE A 196 10.00 11.02 4.78
CA ILE A 196 9.92 10.60 3.38
C ILE A 196 11.34 10.55 2.85
N TRP A 197 11.79 9.35 2.49
CA TRP A 197 13.15 9.12 2.00
C TRP A 197 13.11 8.35 0.68
N VAL A 198 13.61 8.97 -0.38
CA VAL A 198 13.78 8.33 -1.70
C VAL A 198 15.25 8.43 -2.08
N ASN A 199 15.94 7.30 -2.08
CA ASN A 199 17.34 7.21 -2.45
C ASN A 199 17.50 6.20 -3.59
N GLN A 200 18.34 6.59 -4.54
CA GLN A 200 18.94 5.65 -5.48
C GLN A 200 20.45 5.88 -5.45
N GLU A 201 21.18 4.87 -4.96
CA GLU A 201 22.63 4.91 -4.81
C GLU A 201 23.32 5.44 -6.08
N GLY A 202 24.19 6.45 -5.91
CA GLY A 202 24.93 7.08 -7.01
C GLY A 202 24.07 7.87 -8.02
N ALA A 203 22.78 8.08 -7.74
CA ALA A 203 21.87 8.81 -8.63
C ALA A 203 21.26 10.04 -7.95
N PHE A 204 20.52 9.85 -6.86
CA PHE A 204 19.84 10.94 -6.15
C PHE A 204 19.47 10.53 -4.70
N ASP A 205 19.25 11.52 -3.86
CA ASP A 205 18.69 11.37 -2.50
C ASP A 205 17.72 12.52 -2.25
N PHE A 206 16.45 12.18 -1.97
CA PHE A 206 15.38 13.08 -1.56
C PHE A 206 15.00 12.78 -0.12
N ARG A 207 14.96 13.82 0.72
CA ARG A 207 14.55 13.72 2.13
C ARG A 207 13.58 14.83 2.49
N TYR A 208 12.54 14.44 3.21
CA TYR A 208 11.66 15.35 3.93
C TYR A 208 11.29 14.70 5.26
N ARG A 209 11.07 15.51 6.30
CA ARG A 209 10.52 15.03 7.57
C ARG A 209 9.43 15.98 8.04
N PHE A 210 8.27 15.42 8.36
CA PHE A 210 7.19 16.18 8.96
C PHE A 210 7.61 16.75 10.33
N PRO A 211 7.22 18.00 10.65
CA PRO A 211 7.25 18.49 12.02
C PRO A 211 6.40 17.57 12.91
N ALA A 212 6.90 17.25 14.11
CA ALA A 212 6.32 16.22 14.96
C ALA A 212 4.91 16.61 15.45
N GLU A 213 4.74 17.88 15.79
CA GLU A 213 3.49 18.49 16.21
C GLU A 213 2.42 18.43 15.11
N THR A 214 2.78 18.73 13.86
CA THR A 214 1.87 18.62 12.71
C THR A 214 1.48 17.18 12.47
N LEU A 215 2.46 16.26 12.45
CA LEU A 215 2.19 14.84 12.22
C LEU A 215 1.27 14.25 13.30
N ALA A 216 1.47 14.66 14.56
CA ALA A 216 0.68 14.20 15.68
C ALA A 216 -0.81 14.55 15.58
N GLU A 217 -1.25 15.50 14.75
CA GLU A 217 -2.69 15.71 14.53
C GLU A 217 -3.31 14.57 13.71
N TYR A 218 -2.54 14.04 12.76
CA TYR A 218 -3.00 13.05 11.78
C TYR A 218 -2.80 11.62 12.26
N ILE A 219 -1.68 11.36 12.92
CA ILE A 219 -1.31 10.03 13.42
C ILE A 219 -0.45 10.13 14.68
N ARG A 220 -1.00 9.65 15.80
CA ARG A 220 -0.29 9.48 17.07
C ARG A 220 -0.17 8.00 17.38
N VAL A 221 1.02 7.60 17.77
CA VAL A 221 1.32 6.23 18.19
C VAL A 221 2.05 6.29 19.52
N GLU A 222 1.45 5.70 20.53
CA GLU A 222 1.99 5.62 21.89
C GLU A 222 2.07 4.14 22.31
N PRO A 223 3.19 3.69 22.90
CA PRO A 223 3.29 2.35 23.49
C PRO A 223 2.09 2.04 24.40
N GLY A 224 1.47 0.87 24.21
CA GLY A 224 0.35 0.40 25.01
C GLY A 224 -1.02 0.96 24.58
N ARG A 225 -1.08 1.83 23.56
CA ARG A 225 -2.34 2.37 23.02
C ARG A 225 -2.49 2.10 21.52
N PRO A 226 -3.72 1.95 21.01
CA PRO A 226 -3.93 1.88 19.57
C PRO A 226 -3.59 3.22 18.90
N PRO A 227 -3.16 3.22 17.62
CA PRO A 227 -2.97 4.44 16.86
C PRO A 227 -4.23 5.32 16.85
N ALA A 228 -4.03 6.64 16.96
CA ALA A 228 -5.08 7.66 17.00
C ALA A 228 -4.76 8.82 16.06
N GLY A 229 -5.68 9.78 15.92
CA GLY A 229 -5.55 10.93 15.03
C GLY A 229 -6.49 10.86 13.82
N ARG A 230 -6.47 11.93 13.01
CA ARG A 230 -7.45 12.13 11.93
C ARG A 230 -7.50 10.99 10.92
N PHE A 231 -6.37 10.33 10.61
CA PHE A 231 -6.39 9.18 9.70
C PHE A 231 -7.20 8.02 10.27
N MET A 232 -7.05 7.75 11.57
CA MET A 232 -7.77 6.67 12.24
C MET A 232 -9.24 7.00 12.40
N GLU A 233 -9.59 8.24 12.73
CA GLU A 233 -10.97 8.74 12.77
C GLU A 233 -11.65 8.60 11.41
N PHE A 234 -10.97 9.04 10.35
CA PHE A 234 -11.46 8.95 8.97
C PHE A 234 -11.80 7.52 8.56
N LEU A 235 -10.91 6.56 8.86
CA LEU A 235 -11.11 5.15 8.54
C LEU A 235 -12.19 4.50 9.42
N ASN A 236 -12.20 4.82 10.72
CA ASN A 236 -13.18 4.28 11.66
C ASN A 236 -14.62 4.71 11.33
N ALA A 237 -14.81 5.94 10.84
CA ALA A 237 -16.11 6.46 10.42
C ALA A 237 -16.72 5.68 9.23
N ARG A 238 -15.90 4.95 8.45
CA ARG A 238 -16.31 4.26 7.21
C ARG A 238 -16.21 2.74 7.28
N LYS A 239 -15.77 2.18 8.42
CA LYS A 239 -15.54 0.73 8.57
C LYS A 239 -16.79 -0.12 8.35
N GLU A 240 -17.97 0.39 8.69
CA GLU A 240 -19.23 -0.35 8.61
C GLU A 240 -19.71 -0.53 7.17
N ASP A 241 -19.35 0.41 6.29
CA ASP A 241 -19.68 0.31 4.87
C ASP A 241 -19.02 -0.88 4.18
N PHE A 242 -17.83 -1.26 4.65
CA PHE A 242 -17.14 -2.45 4.16
C PHE A 242 -17.82 -3.74 4.60
N HIS A 243 -18.52 -3.79 5.75
CA HIS A 243 -19.18 -5.01 6.21
C HIS A 243 -20.21 -5.52 5.19
N ARG A 244 -21.00 -4.60 4.61
CA ARG A 244 -22.02 -4.92 3.60
C ARG A 244 -21.46 -5.65 2.39
N VAL A 245 -20.22 -5.33 2.01
CA VAL A 245 -19.57 -5.89 0.84
C VAL A 245 -19.15 -7.35 1.08
N PHE A 246 -18.99 -7.75 2.34
CA PHE A 246 -18.61 -9.10 2.74
C PHE A 246 -19.78 -10.01 3.13
N ASP A 247 -20.93 -9.44 3.49
CA ASP A 247 -22.11 -10.21 3.91
C ASP A 247 -22.96 -10.75 2.74
N VAL A 248 -22.76 -10.23 1.52
CA VAL A 248 -23.61 -10.53 0.37
C VAL A 248 -22.86 -11.41 -0.63
N VAL A 249 -23.25 -12.69 -0.70
CA VAL A 249 -22.68 -13.66 -1.66
C VAL A 249 -22.93 -13.25 -3.12
N HIS A 250 -24.03 -12.55 -3.40
CA HIS A 250 -24.42 -12.07 -4.74
C HIS A 250 -24.76 -10.58 -4.70
N LEU A 251 -23.75 -9.70 -4.80
CA LEU A 251 -23.98 -8.28 -5.03
C LEU A 251 -24.50 -8.08 -6.46
N ALA A 252 -25.61 -7.37 -6.60
CA ALA A 252 -26.12 -6.99 -7.92
C ALA A 252 -25.04 -6.17 -8.64
N PRO A 253 -24.71 -6.49 -9.91
CA PRO A 253 -23.71 -5.75 -10.66
C PRO A 253 -24.16 -4.30 -10.84
N ILE A 254 -23.23 -3.37 -10.70
CA ILE A 254 -23.49 -1.95 -10.98
C ILE A 254 -23.76 -1.81 -12.48
N ARG A 255 -25.01 -1.51 -12.85
CA ARG A 255 -25.53 -1.53 -14.23
C ARG A 255 -24.81 -0.59 -15.21
N SER A 256 -23.93 0.29 -14.74
CA SER A 256 -23.26 1.35 -15.53
C SER A 256 -21.74 1.18 -15.65
N VAL A 257 -21.16 0.03 -15.30
CA VAL A 257 -19.70 -0.19 -15.42
C VAL A 257 -19.34 -0.62 -16.86
N PRO A 258 -18.44 0.09 -17.55
CA PRO A 258 -17.99 -0.30 -18.90
C PRO A 258 -17.35 -1.69 -18.91
N LYS A 259 -17.57 -2.46 -19.98
CA LYS A 259 -17.01 -3.83 -20.14
C LYS A 259 -15.49 -3.90 -20.08
N THR A 260 -14.81 -2.77 -20.32
CA THR A 260 -13.34 -2.69 -20.32
C THR A 260 -12.76 -2.30 -18.96
N ALA A 261 -13.61 -1.92 -18.00
CA ALA A 261 -13.23 -1.61 -16.63
C ALA A 261 -13.31 -2.86 -15.74
N SER A 262 -12.48 -2.91 -14.70
CA SER A 262 -12.62 -3.89 -13.62
C SER A 262 -13.01 -3.16 -12.35
N LEU A 263 -14.16 -3.56 -11.81
CA LEU A 263 -14.61 -3.14 -10.50
C LEU A 263 -14.59 -4.35 -9.58
N SER A 264 -13.71 -4.33 -8.59
CA SER A 264 -13.70 -5.36 -7.56
C SER A 264 -15.04 -5.37 -6.84
N ARG A 265 -15.62 -6.56 -6.70
CA ARG A 265 -16.82 -6.78 -5.88
C ARG A 265 -16.60 -6.45 -4.41
N TYR A 266 -15.34 -6.36 -3.97
CA TYR A 266 -14.93 -6.05 -2.60
C TYR A 266 -14.55 -4.58 -2.39
N ALA A 267 -14.83 -3.72 -3.39
CA ALA A 267 -14.77 -2.28 -3.24
C ALA A 267 -16.12 -1.73 -2.73
N VAL A 268 -16.09 -0.61 -2.01
CA VAL A 268 -17.30 0.13 -1.63
C VAL A 268 -17.55 1.19 -2.70
N ILE A 269 -18.65 1.03 -3.46
CA ILE A 269 -19.11 2.05 -4.40
C ILE A 269 -20.46 2.58 -3.93
N LYS A 270 -20.49 3.88 -3.61
CA LYS A 270 -21.72 4.58 -3.22
C LYS A 270 -22.45 5.14 -4.45
N PRO A 271 -23.75 5.49 -4.33
CA PRO A 271 -24.50 6.14 -5.39
C PRO A 271 -23.83 7.44 -5.91
N LYS A 272 -24.25 7.87 -7.10
CA LYS A 272 -23.68 9.04 -7.84
C LYS A 272 -22.25 8.88 -8.32
N THR A 273 -21.63 7.72 -8.12
CA THR A 273 -20.32 7.40 -8.68
C THR A 273 -20.42 7.02 -10.16
N ARG A 274 -19.51 7.54 -11.00
CA ARG A 274 -19.37 7.20 -12.42
C ARG A 274 -18.01 6.55 -12.66
N ILE A 275 -18.01 5.45 -13.40
CA ILE A 275 -16.81 4.67 -13.75
C ILE A 275 -16.60 4.73 -15.27
N GLY A 276 -15.46 5.28 -15.69
CA GLY A 276 -15.05 5.36 -17.09
C GLY A 276 -14.54 4.03 -17.65
N ALA A 277 -14.23 4.04 -18.95
CA ALA A 277 -13.64 2.89 -19.62
C ALA A 277 -12.22 2.61 -19.08
N ASN A 278 -11.79 1.35 -19.11
CA ASN A 278 -10.44 0.92 -18.69
C ASN A 278 -10.08 1.22 -17.23
N VAL A 279 -11.04 1.68 -16.42
CA VAL A 279 -10.80 1.95 -15.01
C VAL A 279 -10.54 0.64 -14.26
N LEU A 280 -9.56 0.67 -13.36
CA LEU A 280 -9.33 -0.41 -12.40
C LEU A 280 -9.67 0.07 -10.99
N VAL A 281 -10.67 -0.52 -10.37
CA VAL A 281 -10.97 -0.35 -8.94
C VAL A 281 -10.66 -1.67 -8.21
N SER A 282 -9.62 -1.67 -7.40
CA SER A 282 -9.19 -2.82 -6.60
C SER A 282 -10.11 -3.09 -5.41
N GLN A 283 -9.96 -4.25 -4.76
CA GLN A 283 -10.66 -4.50 -3.48
C GLN A 283 -10.31 -3.45 -2.42
N ARG A 284 -11.20 -3.23 -1.45
CA ARG A 284 -11.04 -2.25 -0.37
C ARG A 284 -10.91 -0.79 -0.79
N ALA A 285 -10.95 -0.48 -2.09
CA ALA A 285 -11.15 0.89 -2.53
C ALA A 285 -12.53 1.38 -2.09
N PHE A 286 -12.63 2.64 -1.69
CA PHE A 286 -13.87 3.30 -1.31
C PHE A 286 -14.11 4.48 -2.24
N ILE A 287 -15.24 4.47 -2.97
CA ILE A 287 -15.58 5.53 -3.91
C ILE A 287 -16.99 6.03 -3.63
N GLU A 288 -17.10 7.34 -3.40
CA GLU A 288 -18.35 8.01 -3.08
C GLU A 288 -18.51 9.30 -3.86
N ASN A 289 -19.68 9.46 -4.51
CA ASN A 289 -20.06 10.69 -5.20
C ASN A 289 -18.95 11.24 -6.10
N SER A 290 -18.31 10.36 -6.88
CA SER A 290 -17.09 10.69 -7.63
C SER A 290 -17.15 10.23 -9.09
N SER A 291 -16.43 10.92 -9.96
CA SER A 291 -16.26 10.54 -11.37
C SER A 291 -14.85 10.04 -11.58
N ILE A 292 -14.70 8.80 -12.03
CA ILE A 292 -13.42 8.16 -12.29
C ILE A 292 -13.23 8.06 -13.80
N GLY A 293 -12.41 8.94 -14.34
CA GLY A 293 -12.11 9.08 -15.75
C GLY A 293 -11.45 7.86 -16.38
N LYS A 294 -11.39 7.84 -17.72
CA LYS A 294 -10.90 6.69 -18.48
C LYS A 294 -9.47 6.34 -18.07
N GLY A 295 -9.21 5.05 -17.85
CA GLY A 295 -7.87 4.53 -17.56
C GLY A 295 -7.34 4.86 -16.16
N SER A 296 -8.09 5.60 -15.34
CA SER A 296 -7.70 5.87 -13.96
C SER A 296 -7.80 4.61 -13.09
N ASN A 297 -7.03 4.59 -12.01
CA ASN A 297 -6.91 3.46 -11.10
C ASN A 297 -7.10 3.88 -9.64
N ALA A 298 -7.96 3.14 -8.94
CA ALA A 298 -8.18 3.22 -7.51
C ALA A 298 -7.65 1.93 -6.87
N GLN A 299 -6.49 2.00 -6.20
CA GLN A 299 -5.83 0.86 -5.58
C GLN A 299 -6.41 0.52 -4.21
N GLU A 300 -5.91 -0.55 -3.60
CA GLU A 300 -6.43 -1.07 -2.35
C GLU A 300 -6.27 -0.08 -1.21
N ASN A 301 -7.26 -0.07 -0.33
CA ASN A 301 -7.35 0.84 0.81
C ASN A 301 -7.38 2.34 0.45
N CYS A 302 -7.53 2.69 -0.84
CA CYS A 302 -7.66 4.08 -1.24
C CYS A 302 -9.11 4.59 -1.07
N PHE A 303 -9.28 5.90 -0.94
CA PHE A 303 -10.57 6.56 -0.79
C PHE A 303 -10.69 7.69 -1.81
N ILE A 304 -11.81 7.76 -2.53
CA ILE A 304 -12.12 8.82 -3.49
C ILE A 304 -13.54 9.31 -3.21
N ILE A 305 -13.66 10.51 -2.64
CA ILE A 305 -14.89 11.05 -2.09
C ILE A 305 -15.13 12.44 -2.68
N ASN A 306 -16.32 12.70 -3.22
CA ASN A 306 -16.71 14.00 -3.76
C ASN A 306 -15.68 14.56 -4.77
N SER A 307 -15.10 13.70 -5.61
CA SER A 307 -13.93 14.03 -6.43
C SER A 307 -14.12 13.71 -7.91
N HIS A 308 -13.37 14.41 -8.76
CA HIS A 308 -13.35 14.22 -10.20
C HIS A 308 -11.94 13.88 -10.67
N LEU A 309 -11.76 12.72 -11.29
CA LEU A 309 -10.52 12.29 -11.92
C LEU A 309 -10.74 12.31 -13.43
N GLU A 310 -10.02 13.14 -14.17
CA GLU A 310 -10.22 13.32 -15.61
C GLU A 310 -9.86 12.06 -16.42
N GLY A 311 -8.75 11.41 -16.09
CA GLY A 311 -8.31 10.22 -16.81
C GLY A 311 -6.83 9.88 -16.63
N ASN A 312 -6.53 8.58 -16.71
CA ASN A 312 -5.19 8.01 -16.50
C ASN A 312 -4.56 8.42 -15.16
N ASP A 313 -5.38 8.68 -14.15
CA ASP A 313 -4.93 9.06 -12.82
C ASP A 313 -4.67 7.83 -11.97
N VAL A 314 -3.61 7.85 -11.16
CA VAL A 314 -3.26 6.75 -10.27
C VAL A 314 -3.45 7.20 -8.83
N THR A 315 -4.38 6.56 -8.12
CA THR A 315 -4.55 6.73 -6.68
C THR A 315 -3.94 5.52 -5.98
N ALA A 316 -2.72 5.67 -5.46
CA ALA A 316 -1.94 4.57 -4.90
C ALA A 316 -2.54 4.02 -3.59
N HIS A 317 -2.00 2.90 -3.13
CA HIS A 317 -2.47 2.22 -1.93
C HIS A 317 -2.57 3.14 -0.71
N GLY A 318 -3.73 3.10 -0.05
CA GLY A 318 -4.00 3.90 1.16
C GLY A 318 -4.21 5.40 0.93
N ALA A 319 -4.06 5.93 -0.29
CA ALA A 319 -4.26 7.34 -0.59
C ALA A 319 -5.73 7.74 -0.45
N LYS A 320 -6.00 8.97 -0.02
CA LYS A 320 -7.34 9.48 0.26
C LYS A 320 -7.52 10.81 -0.47
N LEU A 321 -8.54 10.88 -1.31
CA LEU A 321 -8.93 12.04 -2.09
C LEU A 321 -10.33 12.47 -1.66
N ILE A 322 -10.46 13.69 -1.16
CA ILE A 322 -11.72 14.26 -0.69
C ILE A 322 -11.85 15.68 -1.25
N HIS A 323 -12.93 15.96 -1.98
CA HIS A 323 -13.16 17.27 -2.60
C HIS A 323 -11.99 17.70 -3.51
N THR A 324 -11.65 16.85 -4.48
CA THR A 324 -10.52 17.07 -5.39
C THR A 324 -10.93 17.00 -6.85
N ARG A 325 -10.21 17.71 -7.72
CA ARG A 325 -10.30 17.65 -9.18
C ARG A 325 -8.91 17.41 -9.75
N LEU A 326 -8.67 16.19 -10.20
CA LEU A 326 -7.44 15.82 -10.89
C LEU A 326 -7.65 15.97 -12.39
N ALA A 327 -6.77 16.72 -13.04
CA ALA A 327 -6.61 16.67 -14.49
C ALA A 327 -5.91 15.36 -14.91
N GLU A 328 -5.66 15.15 -16.20
CA GLU A 328 -5.14 13.87 -16.68
C GLU A 328 -3.73 13.54 -16.17
N LYS A 329 -3.48 12.24 -15.98
CA LYS A 329 -2.17 11.67 -15.62
C LYS A 329 -1.61 12.21 -14.30
N VAL A 330 -2.47 12.48 -13.33
CA VAL A 330 -2.01 12.82 -11.97
C VAL A 330 -1.69 11.54 -11.20
N PHE A 331 -0.54 11.51 -10.56
CA PHE A 331 -0.16 10.45 -9.63
C PHE A 331 -0.33 10.91 -8.19
N VAL A 332 -1.02 10.11 -7.39
CA VAL A 332 -1.19 10.32 -5.95
C VAL A 332 -0.57 9.16 -5.20
N GLY A 333 0.54 9.43 -4.53
CA GLY A 333 1.37 8.42 -3.85
C GLY A 333 0.73 7.77 -2.63
N PHE A 334 1.42 6.74 -2.12
CA PHE A 334 0.97 5.91 -1.00
C PHE A 334 0.52 6.72 0.21
N ASN A 335 -0.55 6.29 0.88
CA ASN A 335 -1.03 6.85 2.15
C ASN A 335 -1.30 8.36 2.19
N SER A 336 -1.19 9.09 1.06
CA SER A 336 -1.43 10.52 0.99
C SER A 336 -2.85 10.87 1.44
N PHE A 337 -3.00 12.01 2.11
CA PHE A 337 -4.29 12.52 2.58
C PHE A 337 -4.55 13.87 1.92
N ILE A 338 -5.42 13.88 0.91
CA ILE A 338 -5.71 15.05 0.09
C ILE A 338 -7.16 15.45 0.33
N HIS A 339 -7.34 16.51 1.11
CA HIS A 339 -8.61 17.01 1.59
C HIS A 339 -8.77 18.48 1.16
N GLY A 340 -9.48 18.68 0.06
CA GLY A 340 -9.87 20.00 -0.42
C GLY A 340 -11.10 20.54 0.30
N LEU A 341 -11.51 21.76 -0.07
CA LEU A 341 -12.70 22.39 0.50
C LEU A 341 -13.97 21.92 -0.23
N PRO A 342 -15.11 21.75 0.46
CA PRO A 342 -16.38 21.35 -0.18
C PRO A 342 -16.81 22.25 -1.34
N ASP A 343 -16.69 23.57 -1.16
CA ASP A 343 -17.13 24.58 -2.13
C ASP A 343 -15.99 25.09 -3.03
N ALA A 344 -14.74 24.73 -2.72
CA ALA A 344 -13.55 25.10 -3.47
C ALA A 344 -12.59 23.90 -3.52
N PRO A 345 -12.91 22.88 -4.33
CA PRO A 345 -12.13 21.65 -4.36
C PRO A 345 -10.69 21.93 -4.78
N LEU A 346 -9.73 21.15 -4.24
CA LEU A 346 -8.35 21.21 -4.70
C LEU A 346 -8.29 20.86 -6.19
N VAL A 347 -7.67 21.73 -7.00
CA VAL A 347 -7.43 21.46 -8.41
C VAL A 347 -5.98 21.04 -8.60
N VAL A 348 -5.75 19.94 -9.31
CA VAL A 348 -4.39 19.44 -9.62
C VAL A 348 -4.21 19.38 -11.12
N GLY A 349 -3.26 20.15 -11.64
CA GLY A 349 -2.92 20.22 -13.06
C GLY A 349 -2.35 18.90 -13.60
N PRO A 350 -2.42 18.70 -14.93
CA PRO A 350 -2.05 17.44 -15.56
C PRO A 350 -0.58 17.10 -15.39
N GLY A 351 -0.27 15.82 -15.31
CA GLY A 351 1.10 15.30 -15.17
C GLY A 351 1.78 15.61 -13.83
N SER A 352 1.05 16.17 -12.86
CA SER A 352 1.59 16.43 -11.53
C SER A 352 1.71 15.17 -10.68
N ILE A 353 2.70 15.16 -9.80
CA ILE A 353 3.09 14.03 -8.97
C ILE A 353 2.96 14.47 -7.52
N ILE A 354 1.95 13.93 -6.83
CA ILE A 354 1.82 14.07 -5.39
C ILE A 354 2.59 12.91 -4.75
N MET A 355 3.69 13.23 -4.09
CA MET A 355 4.59 12.24 -3.50
C MET A 355 3.87 11.37 -2.46
N PRO A 356 4.39 10.16 -2.19
CA PRO A 356 3.92 9.34 -1.09
C PRO A 356 3.89 10.12 0.23
N HIS A 357 2.88 9.84 1.04
CA HIS A 357 2.71 10.39 2.38
C HIS A 357 2.51 11.91 2.42
N THR A 358 2.09 12.53 1.31
CA THR A 358 1.74 13.96 1.29
C THR A 358 0.42 14.19 2.01
N ILE A 359 0.36 15.24 2.82
CA ILE A 359 -0.85 15.71 3.51
C ILE A 359 -1.22 17.07 2.93
N ILE A 360 -2.34 17.12 2.21
CA ILE A 360 -2.98 18.38 1.79
C ILE A 360 -4.29 18.48 2.56
N ASP A 361 -4.42 19.45 3.45
CA ASP A 361 -5.64 19.69 4.22
C ASP A 361 -5.97 21.18 4.19
N LEU A 362 -6.76 21.56 3.19
CA LEU A 362 -6.94 22.95 2.81
C LEU A 362 -7.75 23.74 3.83
N LYS A 363 -7.23 24.91 4.19
CA LYS A 363 -7.96 25.99 4.88
C LYS A 363 -8.40 27.07 3.90
N GLU A 364 -7.70 27.17 2.78
CA GLU A 364 -7.94 28.14 1.70
C GLU A 364 -7.93 27.43 0.34
N PRO A 365 -8.61 27.97 -0.69
CA PRO A 365 -8.55 27.39 -2.03
C PRO A 365 -7.11 27.33 -2.57
N VAL A 366 -6.70 26.16 -3.05
CA VAL A 366 -5.39 25.92 -3.65
C VAL A 366 -5.56 25.26 -5.02
N SER A 367 -4.72 25.66 -5.97
CA SER A 367 -4.61 25.05 -7.29
C SER A 367 -3.15 24.71 -7.55
N ILE A 368 -2.87 23.42 -7.76
CA ILE A 368 -1.53 22.92 -8.09
C ILE A 368 -1.35 23.03 -9.61
N PRO A 369 -0.33 23.74 -10.10
CA PRO A 369 -0.11 23.86 -11.54
C PRO A 369 0.24 22.52 -12.21
N PRO A 370 0.19 22.44 -13.55
CA PRO A 370 0.62 21.25 -14.29
C PRO A 370 2.09 20.89 -14.04
N ASN A 371 2.44 19.62 -14.19
CA ASN A 371 3.81 19.11 -14.10
C ASN A 371 4.57 19.59 -12.86
N HIS A 372 3.95 19.53 -11.69
CA HIS A 372 4.57 19.83 -10.40
C HIS A 372 4.78 18.57 -9.57
N LEU A 373 5.90 18.52 -8.85
CA LEU A 373 6.10 17.61 -7.74
C LEU A 373 5.61 18.30 -6.46
N VAL A 374 4.83 17.59 -5.64
CA VAL A 374 4.29 18.10 -4.36
C VAL A 374 4.55 17.08 -3.25
N TRP A 375 4.95 17.53 -2.06
CA TRP A 375 5.24 16.67 -0.91
C TRP A 375 4.80 17.32 0.40
N GLY A 376 5.07 16.67 1.54
CA GLY A 376 4.96 17.28 2.86
C GLY A 376 3.55 17.72 3.25
N PHE A 377 3.43 18.91 3.85
CA PHE A 377 2.18 19.44 4.40
C PHE A 377 1.73 20.71 3.68
N VAL A 378 0.51 20.72 3.13
CA VAL A 378 -0.06 21.89 2.44
C VAL A 378 -1.47 22.19 2.97
N SER A 379 -1.66 23.37 3.54
CA SER A 379 -2.98 23.85 3.98
C SER A 379 -3.41 25.18 3.34
N THR A 380 -2.45 25.91 2.78
CA THR A 380 -2.63 27.23 2.16
C THR A 380 -1.82 27.33 0.85
N PRO A 381 -2.06 28.37 0.01
CA PRO A 381 -1.22 28.64 -1.15
C PRO A 381 0.24 28.92 -0.80
N GLU A 382 0.51 29.45 0.40
CA GLU A 382 1.87 29.69 0.88
C GLU A 382 2.60 28.37 1.15
N ASP A 383 1.96 27.45 1.87
CA ASP A 383 2.52 26.12 2.13
C ASP A 383 2.87 25.40 0.81
N LEU A 384 2.03 25.55 -0.23
CA LEU A 384 2.29 24.94 -1.54
C LEU A 384 3.61 25.44 -2.15
N ARG A 385 3.99 26.71 -1.97
CA ARG A 385 5.25 27.24 -2.49
C ARG A 385 6.47 26.58 -1.83
N ASP A 386 6.35 26.25 -0.55
CA ASP A 386 7.43 25.61 0.22
C ASP A 386 7.45 24.08 0.11
N HIS A 387 6.42 23.50 -0.52
CA HIS A 387 6.22 22.06 -0.63
C HIS A 387 5.92 21.60 -2.06
N SER A 388 6.29 22.40 -3.05
CA SER A 388 6.22 22.01 -4.44
C SER A 388 7.35 22.59 -5.28
N ILE A 389 7.64 21.92 -6.39
CA ILE A 389 8.59 22.40 -7.40
C ILE A 389 8.10 21.97 -8.79
N PRO A 390 8.24 22.81 -9.83
CA PRO A 390 8.03 22.36 -11.20
C PRO A 390 8.97 21.20 -11.54
N LEU A 391 8.45 20.17 -12.21
CA LEU A 391 9.24 18.99 -12.59
C LEU A 391 10.42 19.36 -13.50
N ALA A 392 10.23 20.35 -14.39
CA ALA A 392 11.31 20.85 -15.24
C ALA A 392 12.44 21.49 -14.41
N THR A 393 12.10 22.32 -13.43
CA THR A 393 13.08 22.95 -12.54
C THR A 393 13.84 21.92 -11.71
N LEU A 394 13.16 20.90 -11.20
CA LEU A 394 13.83 19.80 -10.52
C LEU A 394 14.72 19.02 -11.48
N ALA A 395 14.25 18.71 -12.70
CA ALA A 395 15.01 17.95 -13.70
C ALA A 395 16.35 18.62 -14.07
N ASP A 396 16.38 19.95 -14.13
CA ASP A 396 17.59 20.74 -14.40
C ASP A 396 18.58 20.77 -13.21
N SER A 397 18.16 20.31 -12.03
CA SER A 397 19.00 20.31 -10.84
C SER A 397 20.08 19.21 -10.90
N THR A 398 21.32 19.64 -10.66
CA THR A 398 22.53 18.81 -10.56
C THR A 398 23.29 19.02 -9.25
N ARG A 399 22.78 19.91 -8.38
CA ARG A 399 23.37 20.31 -7.11
C ARG A 399 22.36 20.14 -5.99
N MET A 400 22.83 20.28 -4.76
CA MET A 400 21.93 20.31 -3.60
C MET A 400 20.85 21.38 -3.79
N THR A 401 19.60 20.96 -3.64
CA THR A 401 18.40 21.80 -3.76
C THR A 401 17.62 21.69 -2.46
N THR A 402 17.20 22.83 -1.93
CA THR A 402 16.39 22.90 -0.72
C THR A 402 15.13 23.71 -1.02
N VAL A 403 13.97 23.17 -0.67
CA VAL A 403 12.68 23.88 -0.76
C VAL A 403 11.95 23.63 0.56
N GLY A 404 11.73 24.69 1.33
CA GLY A 404 11.30 24.57 2.73
C GLY A 404 12.28 23.72 3.53
N THR A 405 11.79 22.62 4.12
CA THR A 405 12.60 21.63 4.86
C THR A 405 12.95 20.38 4.05
N MET A 406 12.61 20.35 2.76
CA MET A 406 12.99 19.26 1.87
C MET A 406 14.41 19.47 1.36
N GLU A 407 15.18 18.40 1.37
CA GLU A 407 16.53 18.35 0.83
C GLU A 407 16.59 17.35 -0.33
N PHE A 408 17.18 17.80 -1.44
CA PHE A 408 17.43 16.97 -2.62
C PHE A 408 18.89 17.08 -3.04
N THR A 409 19.52 15.96 -3.35
CA THR A 409 20.87 15.90 -3.92
C THR A 409 20.93 14.91 -5.08
N GLY A 410 21.87 15.13 -6.01
CA GLY A 410 22.08 14.27 -7.17
C GLY A 410 21.38 14.77 -8.43
N SER A 411 21.00 13.84 -9.32
CA SER A 411 20.43 14.14 -10.63
C SER A 411 18.91 14.23 -10.59
N GLY A 412 18.40 15.45 -10.68
CA GLY A 412 16.96 15.68 -10.75
C GLY A 412 16.32 15.08 -12.01
N ALA A 413 17.02 15.10 -13.15
CA ALA A 413 16.54 14.46 -14.38
C ALA A 413 16.29 12.96 -14.18
N ARG A 414 17.21 12.25 -13.50
CA ARG A 414 17.03 10.82 -13.19
C ARG A 414 15.88 10.59 -12.21
N PHE A 415 15.73 11.46 -11.21
CA PHE A 415 14.62 11.39 -10.24
C PHE A 415 13.26 11.55 -10.94
N VAL A 416 13.08 12.61 -11.74
CA VAL A 416 11.83 12.88 -12.45
C VAL A 416 11.50 11.76 -13.44
N ALA A 417 12.50 11.31 -14.21
CA ALA A 417 12.32 10.19 -15.14
C ALA A 417 11.94 8.89 -14.43
N ALA A 418 12.51 8.59 -13.26
CA ALA A 418 12.18 7.40 -12.49
C ALA A 418 10.70 7.38 -12.07
N PHE A 419 10.17 8.50 -11.58
CA PHE A 419 8.75 8.61 -11.23
C PHE A 419 7.84 8.54 -12.47
N GLN A 420 8.14 9.28 -13.53
CA GLN A 420 7.33 9.29 -14.75
C GLN A 420 7.25 7.89 -15.39
N ASN A 421 8.40 7.21 -15.53
CA ASN A 421 8.46 5.85 -16.05
C ASN A 421 7.66 4.87 -15.19
N ARG A 422 7.72 5.02 -13.85
CA ARG A 422 6.95 4.19 -12.92
C ARG A 422 5.44 4.40 -13.09
N ILE A 423 4.99 5.65 -13.22
CA ILE A 423 3.57 5.98 -13.41
C ILE A 423 3.04 5.40 -14.71
N ASP A 424 3.76 5.59 -15.82
CA ASP A 424 3.39 5.04 -17.12
C ASP A 424 3.38 3.50 -17.09
N HIS A 425 4.35 2.87 -16.41
CA HIS A 425 4.36 1.43 -16.22
C HIS A 425 3.14 0.92 -15.44
N ILE A 426 2.73 1.62 -14.36
CA ILE A 426 1.53 1.29 -13.60
C ILE A 426 0.29 1.37 -14.50
N LEU A 427 0.15 2.44 -15.28
CA LEU A 427 -0.99 2.62 -16.19
C LEU A 427 -1.03 1.54 -17.27
N GLU A 428 0.11 1.18 -17.84
CA GLU A 428 0.22 0.09 -18.80
C GLU A 428 -0.15 -1.27 -18.20
N SER A 429 0.45 -1.63 -17.06
CA SER A 429 0.18 -2.87 -16.33
C SER A 429 -1.29 -2.98 -15.90
N ASN A 430 -1.91 -1.86 -15.55
CA ASN A 430 -3.33 -1.80 -15.22
C ASN A 430 -4.25 -1.87 -16.45
N GLY A 431 -3.74 -1.66 -17.66
CA GLY A 431 -4.53 -1.72 -18.88
C GLY A 431 -5.30 -0.43 -19.15
N ALA A 432 -4.79 0.71 -18.66
CA ALA A 432 -5.37 2.03 -18.88
C ALA A 432 -5.48 2.34 -20.39
N TYR A 433 -4.49 1.88 -21.16
CA TYR A 433 -4.38 2.09 -22.61
C TYR A 433 -5.04 1.01 -23.47
N PHE A 434 -5.86 0.14 -22.89
CA PHE A 434 -6.55 -0.92 -23.63
C PHE A 434 -7.44 -0.35 -24.74
N ASP A 435 -7.26 -0.83 -25.97
CA ASP A 435 -7.97 -0.35 -27.17
C ASP A 435 -9.12 -1.27 -27.62
N GLY A 436 -9.41 -2.33 -26.86
CA GLY A 436 -10.35 -3.38 -27.23
C GLY A 436 -9.67 -4.67 -27.71
N ARG A 437 -8.40 -4.61 -28.10
CA ARG A 437 -7.63 -5.77 -28.61
C ARG A 437 -6.26 -5.90 -27.95
N LYS A 438 -5.46 -4.83 -27.93
CA LYS A 438 -4.08 -4.77 -27.43
C LYS A 438 -4.00 -4.00 -26.12
N LYS A 439 -2.85 -4.09 -25.44
CA LYS A 439 -2.56 -3.41 -24.15
C LYS A 439 -3.53 -3.83 -23.02
N ARG A 440 -3.79 -5.13 -22.94
CA ARG A 440 -4.58 -5.71 -21.85
C ARG A 440 -3.77 -5.72 -20.56
N GLY A 441 -4.30 -5.13 -19.51
CA GLY A 441 -3.72 -5.15 -18.17
C GLY A 441 -4.69 -5.68 -17.11
N HIS A 442 -4.42 -5.36 -15.86
CA HIS A 442 -5.20 -5.82 -14.70
C HIS A 442 -6.69 -5.49 -14.82
N ALA A 443 -7.08 -4.33 -15.36
CA ALA A 443 -8.48 -3.97 -15.60
C ALA A 443 -9.22 -4.93 -16.52
N GLN A 444 -8.53 -5.62 -17.43
CA GLN A 444 -9.14 -6.60 -18.34
C GLN A 444 -8.82 -8.05 -17.95
N LYS A 445 -7.91 -8.25 -17.00
CA LYS A 445 -7.50 -9.57 -16.50
C LYS A 445 -8.23 -9.95 -15.20
N GLY A 446 -8.43 -9.00 -14.30
CA GLY A 446 -8.95 -9.20 -12.94
C GLY A 446 -10.47 -9.30 -12.79
N GLN A 447 -11.24 -9.21 -13.88
CA GLN A 447 -12.72 -9.19 -13.83
C GLN A 447 -13.36 -10.46 -13.24
N ASN A 448 -12.64 -11.59 -13.21
CA ASN A 448 -13.20 -12.91 -12.87
C ASN A 448 -12.60 -13.55 -11.60
N ILE A 449 -12.01 -12.77 -10.69
CA ILE A 449 -11.46 -13.33 -9.43
C ILE A 449 -12.60 -13.66 -8.47
N ALA A 450 -12.65 -14.89 -7.96
CA ALA A 450 -13.58 -15.33 -6.92
C ALA A 450 -12.82 -15.58 -5.60
N TYR A 451 -13.37 -15.17 -4.46
CA TYR A 451 -12.73 -15.43 -3.16
C TYR A 451 -13.49 -16.51 -2.39
N ASN A 452 -12.75 -17.56 -2.05
CA ASN A 452 -13.23 -18.67 -1.24
C ASN A 452 -12.92 -18.44 0.23
N ILE A 453 -13.76 -18.98 1.10
CA ILE A 453 -13.68 -18.79 2.56
C ILE A 453 -12.81 -19.87 3.20
N ILE A 454 -12.02 -19.48 4.19
CA ILE A 454 -11.31 -20.37 5.12
C ILE A 454 -11.70 -19.99 6.54
N GLN A 455 -11.88 -21.00 7.41
CA GLN A 455 -12.32 -20.81 8.79
C GLN A 455 -11.26 -21.28 9.80
N PRO A 456 -11.13 -20.60 10.96
CA PRO A 456 -10.27 -21.07 12.04
C PRO A 456 -10.93 -22.21 12.84
N TYR A 457 -10.16 -22.91 13.67
CA TYR A 457 -10.70 -23.76 14.72
C TYR A 457 -11.63 -22.93 15.64
N PRO A 458 -12.89 -23.36 15.87
CA PRO A 458 -13.88 -22.54 16.58
C PRO A 458 -13.76 -22.63 18.12
N ILE A 459 -13.22 -23.73 18.64
CA ILE A 459 -13.17 -24.05 20.08
C ILE A 459 -11.86 -24.73 20.49
N GLY A 460 -11.69 -24.96 21.80
CA GLY A 460 -10.55 -25.69 22.36
C GLY A 460 -9.22 -24.92 22.39
N ALA A 461 -8.13 -25.67 22.63
CA ALA A 461 -6.79 -25.11 22.72
C ALA A 461 -6.38 -24.37 21.43
N GLN A 462 -6.76 -24.94 20.28
CA GLN A 462 -6.52 -24.42 18.94
C GLN A 462 -7.41 -23.25 18.54
N LYS A 463 -8.41 -22.86 19.34
CA LYS A 463 -9.37 -21.79 18.96
C LYS A 463 -8.67 -20.55 18.39
N GLY A 464 -9.04 -20.19 17.16
CA GLY A 464 -8.48 -19.07 16.39
C GLY A 464 -7.31 -19.43 15.47
N ILE A 465 -6.63 -20.55 15.68
CA ILE A 465 -5.61 -21.04 14.73
C ILE A 465 -6.32 -21.61 13.50
N TYR A 466 -5.72 -21.44 12.33
CA TYR A 466 -6.15 -22.07 11.09
C TYR A 466 -5.45 -23.44 10.97
N PRO A 467 -6.16 -24.50 10.55
CA PRO A 467 -5.53 -25.80 10.33
C PRO A 467 -4.42 -25.68 9.28
N THR A 468 -3.52 -26.66 9.24
CA THR A 468 -2.58 -26.76 8.13
C THR A 468 -3.35 -27.01 6.85
N ILE A 469 -3.21 -26.12 5.88
CA ILE A 469 -3.94 -26.13 4.61
C ILE A 469 -2.92 -25.99 3.49
N ASP A 470 -3.06 -26.82 2.47
CA ASP A 470 -2.33 -26.72 1.22
C ASP A 470 -3.34 -26.69 0.08
N ILE A 471 -3.28 -25.66 -0.77
CA ILE A 471 -4.18 -25.45 -1.90
C ILE A 471 -3.33 -25.27 -3.16
N GLN A 472 -3.53 -26.16 -4.12
CA GLN A 472 -2.83 -26.23 -5.40
C GLN A 472 -3.85 -26.47 -6.52
N PRO A 473 -3.48 -26.26 -7.81
CA PRO A 473 -4.37 -26.38 -8.95
C PRO A 473 -5.00 -27.77 -9.15
#